data_AF-A0AAW5I0L5-F1
#
_entry.id   AF-A0AAW5I0L5-F1
#
_cell.length_a   1.000
_cell.length_b   1.000
_cell.length_c   1.000
_cell.angle_alpha   90.00
_cell.angle_beta   90.00
_cell.angle_gamma   90.00
#
_symmetry.space_group_name_H-M   'P 1'
#
loop_
_entity.id
_entity.type
_entity.pdbx_description
1 polymer ?
#
loop_
_entity_poly.entity_id
_entity_poly.type
_entity_poly.pdbx_seq_one_letter_code
_entity_poly.pdbx_strand_id
1 'polypeptide(L)'
;MNNIANTTTLWQLLGKCKVVIPILQRDYAQGRVGYENLREKFLSAIVAALDGDKQLKMDFVYGSSDQEGRFNPLDGQQRLTTLWLLHWYLAFRLGKLSEQSTIEHLSNFSYETRVSSTNFCQRIVKRGSEIAQGGEESIADAIIRQTWVPSIWRQDPTVQSMLRMLSGEHNGKVDGIEELFADKDKQTLLEYWDALMLPAAKCPLVFYQLDLENLGQSDDLYVKMNGRGKPLSDFENFKADLIKYIADQEWKSLLHAQNGLPILLDTKWLDFFWKYRDPNISLDDMMFGFINRFLLVKLMMAQKPQKIEDRDLEISPIDKAFKYLYSFTEKKGTWANYNMTGFGVYQTIFDELGGFSILYDIRTLLENLRSFDREKLTACLVYPYGDGNERFEAIYTSGKNDYYIQTIPETIAFWAVCQFFLSPAEYCTKIRLKQWMRVVWNVCNYQVLENNKVQNEIRTKTQLRSTILSLHHAFPYKWDVHNVEWLVLPKEYDAADKISLHIIEEQAKIRQFQIGAYNGTLNELQGRTWEKIIVSLEKMPFFQGTISALFKDGDGKIDWSNFDIKYSHLYWYLNNYNGELNSIAQRNLLLHDYDFASWYW
;
A
#
# COMPACT_ATOMS: atom_id res chain seq x y z
N MET A 1 -1.14 31.08 -25.69
CA MET A 1 -0.49 32.38 -25.37
C MET A 1 0.74 32.07 -24.54
N ASN A 2 1.90 32.63 -24.91
CA ASN A 2 3.19 32.35 -24.30
C ASN A 2 3.25 32.93 -22.87
N ASN A 3 3.01 32.11 -21.84
CA ASN A 3 3.44 32.43 -20.47
C ASN A 3 4.96 32.28 -20.40
N ILE A 4 5.70 33.30 -20.81
CA ILE A 4 7.16 33.36 -20.64
C ILE A 4 7.40 33.53 -19.14
N ALA A 5 8.03 32.53 -18.52
CA ALA A 5 8.46 32.62 -17.13
C ALA A 5 9.46 33.77 -17.00
N ASN A 6 9.11 34.79 -16.22
CA ASN A 6 9.98 35.93 -15.98
C ASN A 6 10.87 35.65 -14.77
N THR A 7 12.17 35.89 -14.92
CA THR A 7 13.13 35.83 -13.81
C THR A 7 12.88 37.02 -12.86
N THR A 8 12.77 36.75 -11.56
CA THR A 8 12.58 37.76 -10.51
C THR A 8 13.46 37.45 -9.29
N THR A 9 13.57 38.40 -8.36
CA THR A 9 14.21 38.23 -7.06
C THR A 9 13.17 38.25 -5.93
N LEU A 10 13.55 37.81 -4.73
CA LEU A 10 12.69 37.96 -3.55
C LEU A 10 12.42 39.45 -3.27
N TRP A 11 13.45 40.29 -3.34
CA TRP A 11 13.31 41.73 -3.09
C TRP A 11 12.31 42.38 -4.07
N GLN A 12 12.38 42.05 -5.36
CA GLN A 12 11.41 42.55 -6.34
C GLN A 12 10.00 42.01 -6.10
N LEU A 13 9.86 40.75 -5.68
CA LEU A 13 8.56 40.14 -5.40
C LEU A 13 7.86 40.81 -4.20
N LEU A 14 8.59 41.01 -3.10
CA LEU A 14 8.08 41.68 -1.89
C LEU A 14 7.76 43.17 -2.12
N GLY A 15 8.41 43.82 -3.10
CA GLY A 15 8.10 45.20 -3.48
C GLY A 15 6.84 45.35 -4.31
N LYS A 16 6.39 44.27 -4.99
CA LYS A 16 5.21 44.28 -5.86
C LYS A 16 3.93 43.84 -5.15
N CYS A 17 4.05 42.91 -4.21
CA CYS A 17 2.90 42.25 -3.60
C CYS A 17 3.23 41.74 -2.20
N LYS A 18 2.18 41.43 -1.43
CA LYS A 18 2.33 40.73 -0.16
C LYS A 18 2.34 39.21 -0.41
N VAL A 19 3.45 38.55 -0.11
CA VAL A 19 3.60 37.10 -0.20
C VAL A 19 3.02 36.45 1.05
N VAL A 20 2.02 35.58 0.87
CA VAL A 20 1.31 34.92 1.97
C VAL A 20 1.33 33.41 1.77
N ILE A 21 2.05 32.67 2.61
CA ILE A 21 2.10 31.20 2.55
C ILE A 21 0.75 30.62 3.04
N PRO A 22 -0.04 29.93 2.17
CA PRO A 22 -1.42 29.54 2.50
C PRO A 22 -1.53 28.33 3.45
N ILE A 23 -2.71 28.15 4.08
CA ILE A 23 -3.00 27.11 5.10
C ILE A 23 -2.69 25.70 4.65
N LEU A 24 -3.04 25.39 3.40
CA LEU A 24 -2.93 24.05 2.84
C LEU A 24 -1.48 23.55 2.87
N GLN A 25 -0.51 24.48 2.95
CA GLN A 25 0.92 24.22 2.88
C GLN A 25 1.52 23.61 4.15
N ARG A 26 2.56 22.80 3.94
CA ARG A 26 3.30 22.12 5.02
C ARG A 26 4.14 23.13 5.83
N ASP A 27 4.52 22.73 7.04
CA ASP A 27 5.51 23.45 7.84
C ASP A 27 6.77 23.75 7.02
N TYR A 28 7.52 24.76 7.44
CA TYR A 28 8.88 24.96 6.94
C TYR A 28 9.74 23.72 7.24
N ALA A 29 10.01 22.92 6.20
CA ALA A 29 10.58 21.58 6.27
C ALA A 29 12.10 21.59 6.13
N GLN A 30 12.67 22.55 5.39
CA GLN A 30 14.12 22.67 5.22
C GLN A 30 14.86 22.88 6.55
N GLY A 31 14.19 23.50 7.54
CA GLY A 31 14.72 23.68 8.89
C GLY A 31 14.43 22.54 9.87
N ARG A 32 13.93 21.37 9.44
CA ARG A 32 13.63 20.23 10.34
C ARG A 32 14.86 19.44 10.77
N VAL A 33 14.69 18.60 11.80
CA VAL A 33 15.78 17.72 12.28
C VAL A 33 15.97 16.63 11.23
N GLY A 34 17.21 16.26 10.93
CA GLY A 34 17.58 15.28 9.92
C GLY A 34 17.75 15.84 8.50
N TYR A 35 17.73 17.17 8.33
CA TYR A 35 17.88 17.85 7.03
C TYR A 35 19.16 18.69 6.94
N GLU A 36 20.13 18.46 7.82
CA GLU A 36 21.38 19.22 7.96
C GLU A 36 22.15 19.25 6.64
N ASN A 37 22.32 18.08 6.01
CA ASN A 37 23.02 17.95 4.71
C ASN A 37 22.34 18.75 3.59
N LEU A 38 21.01 18.92 3.65
CA LEU A 38 20.26 19.68 2.65
C LEU A 38 20.45 21.18 2.88
N ARG A 39 20.42 21.63 4.15
CA ARG A 39 20.71 23.02 4.53
C ARG A 39 22.12 23.41 4.14
N GLU A 40 23.11 22.62 4.54
CA GLU A 40 24.54 22.82 4.24
C GLU A 40 24.75 23.02 2.73
N LYS A 41 24.24 22.10 1.90
CA LYS A 41 24.37 22.21 0.43
C LYS A 41 23.69 23.45 -0.13
N PHE A 42 22.48 23.76 0.32
CA PHE A 42 21.72 24.89 -0.21
C PHE A 42 22.33 26.23 0.19
N LEU A 43 22.72 26.39 1.46
CA LEU A 43 23.36 27.60 1.96
C LEU A 43 24.76 27.79 1.37
N SER A 44 25.54 26.71 1.20
CA SER A 44 26.83 26.77 0.49
C SER A 44 26.68 27.26 -0.95
N ALA A 45 25.63 26.84 -1.65
CA ALA A 45 25.34 27.33 -3.00
C ALA A 45 24.95 28.81 -3.02
N ILE A 46 24.24 29.29 -2.00
CA ILE A 46 23.91 30.72 -1.83
C ILE A 46 25.18 31.54 -1.64
N VAL A 47 26.07 31.13 -0.73
CA VAL A 47 27.32 31.86 -0.47
C VAL A 47 28.21 31.86 -1.71
N ALA A 48 28.37 30.73 -2.40
CA ALA A 48 29.13 30.66 -3.64
C ALA A 48 28.59 31.59 -4.74
N ALA A 49 27.27 31.83 -4.77
CA ALA A 49 26.65 32.77 -5.70
C ALA A 49 26.80 34.22 -5.29
N LEU A 50 26.90 34.51 -3.99
CA LEU A 50 27.17 35.84 -3.46
C LEU A 50 28.66 36.22 -3.62
N ASP A 51 29.57 35.26 -3.47
CA ASP A 51 31.03 35.44 -3.61
C ASP A 51 31.50 35.44 -5.07
N GLY A 52 30.68 34.95 -6.00
CA GLY A 52 31.05 34.79 -7.40
C GLY A 52 30.16 35.55 -8.38
N ASP A 53 30.58 35.59 -9.64
CA ASP A 53 29.83 36.26 -10.71
C ASP A 53 28.69 35.42 -11.30
N LYS A 54 28.52 34.18 -10.84
CA LYS A 54 27.54 33.24 -11.40
C LYS A 54 26.24 33.28 -10.61
N GLN A 55 25.20 33.80 -11.25
CA GLN A 55 23.84 33.81 -10.72
C GLN A 55 23.32 32.39 -10.42
N LEU A 56 22.83 32.18 -9.20
CA LEU A 56 22.10 30.99 -8.77
C LEU A 56 20.62 31.10 -9.15
N LYS A 57 20.18 30.23 -10.05
CA LYS A 57 18.79 30.11 -10.48
C LYS A 57 18.10 29.02 -9.66
N MET A 58 17.26 29.41 -8.71
CA MET A 58 16.59 28.52 -7.74
C MET A 58 15.29 27.90 -8.27
N ASP A 59 15.27 27.59 -9.57
CA ASP A 59 14.12 27.10 -10.34
C ASP A 59 12.87 27.99 -10.19
N PHE A 60 11.68 27.39 -10.12
CA PHE A 60 10.40 28.06 -10.25
C PHE A 60 9.73 28.33 -8.89
N VAL A 61 9.02 29.46 -8.83
CA VAL A 61 8.05 29.82 -7.81
C VAL A 61 6.72 30.02 -8.51
N TYR A 62 5.73 29.22 -8.13
CA TYR A 62 4.40 29.21 -8.72
C TYR A 62 3.40 29.69 -7.68
N GLY A 63 2.45 30.52 -8.08
CA GLY A 63 1.39 30.95 -7.19
C GLY A 63 0.25 31.62 -7.91
N SER A 64 -0.78 31.94 -7.14
CA SER A 64 -1.91 32.73 -7.59
C SER A 64 -1.88 34.08 -6.90
N SER A 65 -2.16 35.13 -7.64
CA SER A 65 -2.48 36.43 -7.05
C SER A 65 -3.96 36.41 -6.66
N ASP A 66 -4.31 37.05 -5.53
CA ASP A 66 -5.71 37.25 -5.17
C ASP A 66 -6.19 38.67 -5.51
N GLN A 67 -7.49 38.90 -5.36
CA GLN A 67 -8.13 40.19 -5.66
C GLN A 67 -7.62 41.33 -4.76
N GLU A 68 -6.96 41.02 -3.64
CA GLU A 68 -6.36 41.98 -2.72
C GLU A 68 -4.88 42.27 -3.03
N GLY A 69 -4.33 41.71 -4.12
CA GLY A 69 -2.94 41.87 -4.51
C GLY A 69 -1.95 41.07 -3.66
N ARG A 70 -2.42 40.03 -2.96
CA ARG A 70 -1.56 39.08 -2.23
C ARG A 70 -1.17 37.94 -3.16
N PHE A 71 0.11 37.57 -3.13
CA PHE A 71 0.63 36.42 -3.86
C PHE A 71 0.67 35.20 -2.94
N ASN A 72 -0.12 34.18 -3.29
CA ASN A 72 -0.21 32.92 -2.58
C ASN A 72 0.60 31.84 -3.32
N PRO A 73 1.85 31.55 -2.89
CA PRO A 73 2.66 30.52 -3.53
C PRO A 73 2.03 29.14 -3.34
N LEU A 74 1.87 28.43 -4.45
CA LEU A 74 1.48 27.03 -4.52
C LEU A 74 2.71 26.11 -4.43
N ASP A 75 3.87 26.57 -4.95
CA ASP A 75 5.17 25.91 -4.78
C ASP A 75 6.31 26.96 -4.72
N GLY A 76 7.43 26.59 -4.10
CA GLY A 76 8.58 27.48 -3.86
C GLY A 76 8.61 28.13 -2.47
N GLN A 77 7.63 27.86 -1.61
CA GLN A 77 7.51 28.41 -0.26
C GLN A 77 8.74 28.21 0.63
N GLN A 78 9.40 27.05 0.55
CA GLN A 78 10.57 26.73 1.36
C GLN A 78 11.73 27.64 0.93
N ARG A 79 11.95 27.79 -0.39
CA ARG A 79 12.94 28.69 -0.98
C ARG A 79 12.67 30.15 -0.60
N LEU A 80 11.41 30.60 -0.71
CA LEU A 80 11.01 31.95 -0.32
C LEU A 80 11.27 32.22 1.17
N THR A 81 10.96 31.27 2.04
CA THR A 81 11.20 31.39 3.49
C THR A 81 12.70 31.49 3.79
N THR A 82 13.53 30.64 3.19
CA THR A 82 14.99 30.68 3.39
C THR A 82 15.61 31.99 2.89
N LEU A 83 15.20 32.45 1.71
CA LEU A 83 15.66 33.74 1.17
C LEU A 83 15.21 34.91 2.05
N TRP A 84 14.00 34.85 2.62
CA TRP A 84 13.51 35.89 3.52
C TRP A 84 14.29 35.91 4.84
N LEU A 85 14.59 34.74 5.41
CA LEU A 85 15.46 34.62 6.59
C LEU A 85 16.88 35.15 6.33
N LEU A 86 17.44 34.90 5.15
CA LEU A 86 18.73 35.44 4.73
C LEU A 86 18.72 36.97 4.70
N HIS A 87 17.72 37.59 4.07
CA HIS A 87 17.60 39.05 4.03
C HIS A 87 17.41 39.61 5.45
N TRP A 88 16.58 38.96 6.27
CA TRP A 88 16.39 39.38 7.66
C TRP A 88 17.70 39.33 8.45
N TYR A 89 18.50 38.26 8.31
CA TYR A 89 19.76 38.11 9.02
C TYR A 89 20.81 39.15 8.59
N LEU A 90 20.95 39.42 7.29
CA LEU A 90 21.85 40.47 6.80
C LEU A 90 21.39 41.86 7.29
N ALA A 91 20.09 42.13 7.27
CA ALA A 91 19.53 43.37 7.79
C ALA A 91 19.80 43.53 9.29
N PHE A 92 19.70 42.45 10.06
CA PHE A 92 20.03 42.41 11.48
C PHE A 92 21.51 42.76 11.72
N ARG A 93 22.44 42.04 11.08
CA ARG A 93 23.89 42.24 11.23
C ARG A 93 24.37 43.63 10.80
N LEU A 94 23.69 44.24 9.83
CA LEU A 94 24.01 45.58 9.33
C LEU A 94 23.29 46.72 10.07
N GLY A 95 22.39 46.41 11.01
CA GLY A 95 21.59 47.41 11.74
C GLY A 95 20.46 48.05 10.92
N LYS A 96 20.13 47.45 9.77
CA LYS A 96 19.11 47.92 8.81
C LYS A 96 17.68 47.67 9.29
N LEU A 97 17.47 46.86 10.33
CA LEU A 97 16.16 46.66 10.96
C LEU A 97 15.67 47.88 11.76
N SER A 98 16.42 48.99 11.78
CA SER A 98 15.95 50.31 12.24
C SER A 98 15.42 51.20 11.11
N GLU A 99 15.65 50.82 9.84
CA GLU A 99 15.24 51.57 8.67
C GLU A 99 13.80 51.23 8.28
N GLN A 100 12.92 52.24 8.26
CA GLN A 100 11.49 52.05 7.98
C GLN A 100 11.24 51.35 6.63
N SER A 101 12.01 51.68 5.60
CA SER A 101 11.90 51.05 4.27
C SER A 101 12.19 49.55 4.31
N THR A 102 13.19 49.12 5.09
CA THR A 102 13.53 47.70 5.24
C THR A 102 12.44 46.96 6.01
N ILE A 103 11.91 47.57 7.07
CA ILE A 103 10.81 47.02 7.87
C ILE A 103 9.56 46.83 7.01
N GLU A 104 9.17 47.84 6.24
CA GLU A 104 8.00 47.80 5.35
C GLU A 104 8.15 46.70 4.29
N HIS A 105 9.32 46.62 3.66
CA HIS A 105 9.58 45.65 2.60
C HIS A 105 9.58 44.20 3.10
N LEU A 106 10.26 43.92 4.23
CA LEU A 106 10.29 42.58 4.81
C LEU A 106 8.95 42.18 5.46
N SER A 107 8.11 43.15 5.83
CA SER A 107 6.75 42.90 6.36
C SER A 107 5.76 42.40 5.30
N ASN A 108 6.13 42.45 4.01
CA ASN A 108 5.34 41.89 2.92
C ASN A 108 5.44 40.36 2.82
N PHE A 109 6.12 39.68 3.74
CA PHE A 109 6.16 38.22 3.83
C PHE A 109 5.41 37.72 5.07
N SER A 110 4.50 36.77 4.91
CA SER A 110 3.69 36.23 6.01
C SER A 110 3.26 34.77 5.77
N TYR A 111 2.84 34.10 6.83
CA TYR A 111 2.08 32.84 6.79
C TYR A 111 0.58 33.12 7.06
N GLU A 112 -0.33 32.29 6.54
CA GLU A 112 -1.77 32.39 6.74
C GLU A 112 -2.29 31.37 7.77
N THR A 113 -3.22 31.78 8.65
CA THR A 113 -3.92 30.98 9.69
C THR A 113 -3.10 30.24 10.76
N ARG A 114 -1.78 30.29 10.71
CA ARG A 114 -0.92 29.89 11.83
C ARG A 114 -0.55 31.10 12.66
N VAL A 115 -1.40 31.41 13.65
CA VAL A 115 -1.26 32.59 14.51
C VAL A 115 0.17 32.75 15.04
N SER A 116 0.84 31.66 15.43
CA SER A 116 2.23 31.67 15.88
C SER A 116 3.22 32.08 14.79
N SER A 117 3.26 31.40 13.64
CA SER A 117 4.19 31.72 12.55
C SER A 117 3.92 33.11 11.93
N THR A 118 2.65 33.48 11.76
CA THR A 118 2.23 34.82 11.29
C THR A 118 2.76 35.90 12.22
N ASN A 119 2.52 35.76 13.52
CA ASN A 119 2.97 36.75 14.49
C ASN A 119 4.50 36.77 14.63
N PHE A 120 5.17 35.61 14.48
CA PHE A 120 6.63 35.53 14.49
C PHE A 120 7.23 36.34 13.35
N CYS A 121 6.81 36.11 12.10
CA CYS A 121 7.30 36.85 10.93
C CYS A 121 7.11 38.37 11.09
N GLN A 122 5.97 38.80 11.64
CA GLN A 122 5.72 40.22 11.87
C GLN A 122 6.58 40.81 13.00
N ARG A 123 6.69 40.13 14.15
CA ARG A 123 7.41 40.65 15.31
C ARG A 123 8.92 40.66 15.10
N ILE A 124 9.47 39.63 14.46
CA ILE A 124 10.92 39.53 14.25
C ILE A 124 11.45 40.63 13.31
N VAL A 125 10.63 41.13 12.39
CA VAL A 125 10.95 42.30 11.56
C VAL A 125 10.78 43.60 12.35
N LYS A 126 9.60 43.81 12.95
CA LYS A 126 9.26 45.10 13.62
C LYS A 126 10.08 45.38 14.88
N ARG A 127 10.49 44.35 15.61
CA ARG A 127 11.25 44.46 16.87
C ARG A 127 12.66 43.87 16.74
N GLY A 128 13.11 43.63 15.50
CA GLY A 128 14.41 43.03 15.26
C GLY A 128 15.58 43.91 15.72
N SER A 129 15.42 45.23 15.70
CA SER A 129 16.41 46.18 16.23
C SER A 129 16.59 46.13 17.75
N GLU A 130 15.65 45.50 18.47
CA GLU A 130 15.73 45.33 19.93
C GLU A 130 16.52 44.07 20.34
N ILE A 131 16.79 43.17 19.39
CA ILE A 131 17.52 41.93 19.64
C ILE A 131 18.99 42.28 19.87
N ALA A 132 19.45 42.05 21.10
CA ALA A 132 20.85 42.17 21.47
C ALA A 132 21.43 40.77 21.72
N GLN A 133 22.34 40.35 20.85
CA GLN A 133 23.02 39.07 20.94
C GLN A 133 24.19 39.15 21.94
N GLY A 134 24.21 38.26 22.93
CA GLY A 134 25.36 38.10 23.84
C GLY A 134 26.55 37.43 23.15
N GLY A 135 27.72 37.38 23.81
CA GLY A 135 28.98 36.89 23.23
C GLY A 135 28.89 35.58 22.44
N GLU A 136 28.78 34.44 23.13
CA GLU A 136 28.65 33.10 22.51
C GLU A 136 27.18 32.67 22.32
N GLU A 137 26.21 33.60 22.47
CA GLU A 137 24.78 33.29 22.32
C GLU A 137 24.43 33.15 20.84
N SER A 138 23.71 32.10 20.43
CA SER A 138 23.23 31.97 19.05
C SER A 138 22.13 33.01 18.75
N ILE A 139 21.96 33.38 17.47
CA ILE A 139 20.88 34.29 17.09
C ILE A 139 19.50 33.73 17.44
N ALA A 140 19.34 32.40 17.36
CA ALA A 140 18.10 31.73 17.73
C ALA A 140 17.79 31.92 19.23
N ASP A 141 18.79 31.75 20.10
CA ASP A 141 18.64 31.95 21.54
C ASP A 141 18.36 33.43 21.87
N ALA A 142 19.06 34.36 21.21
CA ALA A 142 18.83 35.80 21.36
C ALA A 142 17.40 36.22 20.98
N ILE A 143 16.82 35.59 19.95
CA ILE A 143 15.41 35.77 19.57
C ILE A 143 14.48 35.18 20.64
N ILE A 144 14.71 33.93 21.05
CA ILE A 144 13.83 33.22 22.01
C ILE A 144 13.81 33.88 23.39
N ARG A 145 14.88 34.60 23.76
CA ARG A 145 15.00 35.34 25.02
C ARG A 145 14.15 36.62 25.07
N GLN A 146 13.68 37.13 23.93
CA GLN A 146 12.94 38.40 23.89
C GLN A 146 11.59 38.31 24.61
N THR A 147 11.25 39.37 25.35
CA THR A 147 9.99 39.44 26.14
C THR A 147 8.73 39.37 25.27
N TRP A 148 8.86 39.64 23.98
CA TRP A 148 7.77 39.61 23.01
C TRP A 148 7.62 38.28 22.29
N VAL A 149 8.44 37.27 22.60
CA VAL A 149 8.28 35.90 22.10
C VAL A 149 7.44 35.10 23.10
N PRO A 150 6.18 34.75 22.77
CA PRO A 150 5.36 33.88 23.60
C PRO A 150 5.96 32.47 23.70
N SER A 151 5.77 31.81 24.85
CA SER A 151 6.25 30.44 25.08
C SER A 151 5.72 29.43 24.06
N ILE A 152 4.50 29.62 23.55
CA ILE A 152 3.86 28.72 22.58
C ILE A 152 4.61 28.66 21.23
N TRP A 153 5.40 29.69 20.89
CA TRP A 153 6.19 29.69 19.65
C TRP A 153 7.36 28.70 19.72
N ARG A 154 7.78 28.29 20.92
CA ARG A 154 8.78 27.21 21.10
C ARG A 154 8.26 25.85 20.66
N GLN A 155 6.94 25.70 20.55
CA GLN A 155 6.28 24.47 20.16
C GLN A 155 5.76 24.52 18.71
N ASP A 156 5.85 25.67 18.03
CA ASP A 156 5.43 25.81 16.64
C ASP A 156 6.51 25.22 15.70
N PRO A 157 6.19 24.17 14.92
CA PRO A 157 7.18 23.50 14.07
C PRO A 157 7.84 24.42 13.03
N THR A 158 7.09 25.40 12.52
CA THR A 158 7.61 26.35 11.51
C THR A 158 8.56 27.35 12.15
N VAL A 159 8.21 27.90 13.31
CA VAL A 159 9.10 28.79 14.07
C VAL A 159 10.38 28.07 14.48
N GLN A 160 10.28 26.83 14.97
CA GLN A 160 11.45 26.01 15.31
C GLN A 160 12.35 25.73 14.10
N SER A 161 11.76 25.49 12.93
CA SER A 161 12.53 25.33 11.70
C SER A 161 13.17 26.63 11.22
N MET A 162 12.51 27.78 11.38
CA MET A 162 13.09 29.08 11.02
C MET A 162 14.28 29.41 11.91
N LEU A 163 14.16 29.19 13.23
CA LEU A 163 15.23 29.39 14.19
C LEU A 163 16.44 28.49 13.88
N ARG A 164 16.22 27.21 13.56
CA ARG A 164 17.32 26.32 13.16
C ARG A 164 17.94 26.65 11.81
N MET A 165 17.17 27.16 10.84
CA MET A 165 17.78 27.67 9.61
C MET A 165 18.68 28.88 9.90
N LEU A 166 18.36 29.68 10.92
CA LEU A 166 19.22 30.78 11.35
C LEU A 166 20.47 30.29 12.07
N SER A 167 20.34 29.45 13.11
CA SER A 167 21.47 29.10 14.01
C SER A 167 22.19 27.78 13.70
N GLY A 168 21.58 26.87 12.93
CA GLY A 168 22.09 25.51 12.74
C GLY A 168 21.73 24.57 13.89
N GLU A 169 22.27 23.34 13.85
CA GLU A 169 22.12 22.32 14.91
C GLU A 169 23.38 22.09 15.75
N HIS A 170 24.44 22.89 15.55
CA HIS A 170 25.69 22.86 16.33
C HIS A 170 26.29 21.46 16.52
N ASN A 171 26.17 20.61 15.50
CA ASN A 171 26.60 19.20 15.53
C ASN A 171 27.94 18.96 14.80
N GLY A 172 28.73 20.02 14.62
CA GLY A 172 30.01 20.00 13.90
C GLY A 172 29.88 20.20 12.38
N LYS A 173 28.68 20.43 11.86
CA LYS A 173 28.44 20.90 10.49
C LYS A 173 28.02 22.36 10.48
N VAL A 174 28.41 23.08 9.43
CA VAL A 174 27.97 24.46 9.19
C VAL A 174 26.67 24.42 8.41
N ASP A 175 25.54 24.50 9.12
CA ASP A 175 24.21 24.31 8.53
C ASP A 175 23.19 25.39 8.90
N GLY A 176 23.63 26.42 9.64
CA GLY A 176 22.89 27.65 9.91
C GLY A 176 23.40 28.87 9.13
N ILE A 177 22.50 29.79 8.80
CA ILE A 177 22.87 31.09 8.19
C ILE A 177 23.90 31.83 9.06
N GLU A 178 23.72 31.84 10.38
CA GLU A 178 24.63 32.49 11.32
C GLU A 178 26.06 32.00 11.18
N GLU A 179 26.24 30.67 11.23
CA GLU A 179 27.54 30.01 11.14
C GLU A 179 28.22 30.28 9.79
N LEU A 180 27.46 30.30 8.69
CA LEU A 180 27.97 30.57 7.34
C LEU A 180 28.46 32.01 7.11
N PHE A 181 27.96 32.97 7.88
CA PHE A 181 28.31 34.39 7.76
C PHE A 181 29.06 34.89 9.02
N ALA A 182 29.59 33.97 9.84
CA ALA A 182 30.29 34.30 11.09
C ALA A 182 31.65 34.95 10.84
N ASP A 183 32.38 34.50 9.81
CA ASP A 183 33.72 34.95 9.44
C ASP A 183 33.74 36.19 8.50
N LYS A 184 32.57 36.58 7.98
CA LYS A 184 32.41 37.71 7.07
C LYS A 184 32.37 39.03 7.82
N ASP A 185 33.20 39.99 7.40
CA ASP A 185 33.25 41.32 7.97
C ASP A 185 32.08 42.20 7.50
N LYS A 186 31.88 43.35 8.15
CA LYS A 186 30.74 44.25 7.90
C LYS A 186 30.71 44.80 6.47
N GLN A 187 31.86 45.03 5.84
CA GLN A 187 31.94 45.51 4.46
C GLN A 187 31.47 44.44 3.49
N THR A 188 31.95 43.21 3.65
CA THR A 188 31.52 42.07 2.83
C THR A 188 30.01 41.81 2.97
N LEU A 189 29.46 41.89 4.18
CA LEU A 189 28.02 41.74 4.39
C LEU A 189 27.20 42.86 3.71
N LEU A 190 27.74 44.09 3.67
CA LEU A 190 27.10 45.21 2.98
C LEU A 190 27.09 44.99 1.47
N GLU A 191 28.17 44.46 0.89
CA GLU A 191 28.23 44.10 -0.53
C GLU A 191 27.20 43.03 -0.90
N TYR A 192 27.04 42.00 -0.08
CA TYR A 192 25.97 41.01 -0.28
C TYR A 192 24.58 41.62 -0.20
N TRP A 193 24.34 42.49 0.78
CA TRP A 193 23.07 43.19 0.93
C TRP A 193 22.72 44.02 -0.30
N ASP A 194 23.66 44.83 -0.78
CA ASP A 194 23.48 45.66 -1.96
C ASP A 194 23.26 44.79 -3.22
N ALA A 195 23.98 43.68 -3.37
CA ALA A 195 23.82 42.74 -4.48
C ALA A 195 22.41 42.10 -4.51
N LEU A 196 21.82 41.79 -3.34
CA LEU A 196 20.47 41.23 -3.23
C LEU A 196 19.36 42.22 -3.58
N MET A 197 19.66 43.52 -3.55
CA MET A 197 18.73 44.59 -3.96
C MET A 197 18.78 44.92 -5.46
N LEU A 198 19.77 44.41 -6.18
CA LEU A 198 19.90 44.68 -7.61
C LEU A 198 18.73 44.08 -8.41
N PRO A 199 18.42 44.63 -9.61
CA PRO A 199 17.45 44.03 -10.51
C PRO A 199 17.84 42.58 -10.86
N ALA A 200 16.85 41.73 -11.20
CA ALA A 200 17.05 40.31 -11.50
C ALA A 200 18.17 40.00 -12.53
N ALA A 201 18.48 40.92 -13.45
CA ALA A 201 19.58 40.74 -14.41
C ALA A 201 20.99 40.75 -13.76
N LYS A 202 21.13 41.34 -12.56
CA LYS A 202 22.41 41.51 -11.84
C LYS A 202 22.40 40.92 -10.43
N CYS A 203 21.24 40.52 -9.92
CA CYS A 203 21.14 39.90 -8.60
C CYS A 203 21.73 38.48 -8.64
N PRO A 204 22.57 38.08 -7.66
CA PRO A 204 23.15 36.74 -7.62
C PRO A 204 22.12 35.64 -7.38
N LEU A 205 20.96 35.97 -6.78
CA LEU A 205 19.93 35.02 -6.39
C LEU A 205 18.62 35.31 -7.12
N VAL A 206 18.21 34.43 -8.03
CA VAL A 206 16.96 34.59 -8.80
C VAL A 206 16.14 33.31 -8.89
N PHE A 207 14.86 33.46 -9.20
CA PHE A 207 13.94 32.37 -9.52
C PHE A 207 12.99 32.77 -10.65
N TYR A 208 12.42 31.78 -11.32
CA TYR A 208 11.39 31.98 -12.34
C TYR A 208 10.02 32.11 -11.68
N GLN A 209 9.37 33.25 -11.84
CA GLN A 209 8.00 33.45 -11.36
C GLN A 209 7.00 33.06 -12.45
N LEU A 210 6.05 32.20 -12.09
CA LEU A 210 4.93 31.82 -12.94
C LEU A 210 3.62 32.15 -12.22
N ASP A 211 2.80 33.01 -12.86
CA ASP A 211 1.46 33.32 -12.39
C ASP A 211 0.45 32.31 -12.95
N LEU A 212 -0.30 31.67 -12.06
CA LEU A 212 -1.24 30.59 -12.36
C LEU A 212 -2.70 31.07 -12.46
N GLU A 213 -3.00 32.37 -12.34
CA GLU A 213 -4.37 32.90 -12.49
C GLU A 213 -5.08 32.45 -13.78
N ASN A 214 -4.32 32.18 -14.85
CA ASN A 214 -4.85 31.75 -16.14
C ASN A 214 -5.00 30.22 -16.33
N LEU A 215 -4.71 29.38 -15.33
CA LEU A 215 -4.64 27.92 -15.50
C LEU A 215 -5.80 27.11 -14.89
N GLY A 216 -6.80 27.75 -14.30
CA GLY A 216 -8.11 27.14 -13.98
C GLY A 216 -8.13 25.91 -13.05
N GLN A 217 -7.00 25.52 -12.44
CA GLN A 217 -6.85 24.30 -11.62
C GLN A 217 -5.83 24.47 -10.47
N SER A 218 -5.97 25.52 -9.65
CA SER A 218 -5.01 25.81 -8.55
C SER A 218 -4.89 24.66 -7.54
N ASP A 219 -6.01 24.03 -7.18
CA ASP A 219 -6.07 23.12 -6.02
C ASP A 219 -5.66 21.68 -6.39
N ASP A 220 -6.03 21.20 -7.59
CA ASP A 220 -5.57 19.90 -8.10
C ASP A 220 -4.08 19.90 -8.42
N LEU A 221 -3.57 21.01 -8.97
CA LEU A 221 -2.15 21.18 -9.24
C LEU A 221 -1.36 21.24 -7.93
N TYR A 222 -1.90 21.91 -6.91
CA TYR A 222 -1.35 21.97 -5.57
C TYR A 222 -1.17 20.58 -4.93
N VAL A 223 -2.22 19.75 -4.96
CA VAL A 223 -2.17 18.37 -4.41
C VAL A 223 -1.11 17.54 -5.14
N LYS A 224 -1.03 17.65 -6.47
CA LYS A 224 -0.03 16.95 -7.28
C LYS A 224 1.40 17.46 -7.06
N MET A 225 1.59 18.77 -6.89
CA MET A 225 2.91 19.38 -6.69
C MET A 225 3.47 19.15 -5.29
N ASN A 226 2.65 19.28 -4.24
CA ASN A 226 3.07 19.01 -2.86
C ASN A 226 3.20 17.51 -2.53
N GLY A 227 2.81 16.63 -3.45
CA GLY A 227 3.21 15.22 -3.44
C GLY A 227 4.72 15.01 -3.68
N ARG A 228 5.40 15.93 -4.37
CA ARG A 228 6.83 15.81 -4.69
C ARG A 228 7.70 16.23 -3.50
N GLY A 229 8.70 15.41 -3.18
CA GLY A 229 9.59 15.58 -2.01
C GLY A 229 9.23 14.71 -0.80
N LYS A 230 8.10 13.99 -0.83
CA LYS A 230 8.00 12.75 -0.06
C LYS A 230 8.90 11.70 -0.73
N PRO A 231 9.62 10.86 0.03
CA PRO A 231 10.19 9.66 -0.57
C PRO A 231 9.08 8.94 -1.34
N LEU A 232 9.37 8.55 -2.57
CA LEU A 232 8.44 7.75 -3.37
C LEU A 232 8.06 6.53 -2.54
N SER A 233 6.77 6.19 -2.52
CA SER A 233 6.36 4.94 -1.92
C SER A 233 7.00 3.78 -2.70
N ASP A 234 7.10 2.63 -2.06
CA ASP A 234 7.64 1.43 -2.66
C ASP A 234 6.85 1.01 -3.91
N PHE A 235 5.54 1.26 -3.92
CA PHE A 235 4.70 1.13 -5.10
C PHE A 235 5.12 2.08 -6.23
N GLU A 236 5.35 3.37 -5.93
CA GLU A 236 5.76 4.35 -6.94
C GLU A 236 7.16 4.05 -7.50
N ASN A 237 8.09 3.59 -6.65
CA ASN A 237 9.40 3.11 -7.09
C ASN A 237 9.26 1.87 -7.99
N PHE A 238 8.49 0.87 -7.55
CA PHE A 238 8.20 -0.33 -8.34
C PHE A 238 7.57 0.02 -9.70
N LYS A 239 6.60 0.95 -9.72
CA LYS A 239 5.92 1.39 -10.93
C LYS A 239 6.89 2.06 -11.89
N ALA A 240 7.75 2.97 -11.40
CA ALA A 240 8.76 3.63 -12.23
C ALA A 240 9.73 2.62 -12.87
N ASP A 241 10.24 1.68 -12.09
CA ASP A 241 11.15 0.64 -12.57
C ASP A 241 10.45 -0.35 -13.52
N LEU A 242 9.18 -0.70 -13.26
CA LEU A 242 8.37 -1.53 -14.15
C LEU A 242 8.17 -0.87 -15.51
N ILE A 243 7.86 0.44 -15.54
CA ILE A 243 7.69 1.20 -16.78
C ILE A 243 8.99 1.19 -17.59
N LYS A 244 10.12 1.39 -16.91
CA LYS A 244 11.44 1.31 -17.54
C LYS A 244 11.70 -0.08 -18.10
N TYR A 245 11.46 -1.14 -17.32
CA TYR A 245 11.62 -2.52 -17.77
C TYR A 245 10.77 -2.83 -19.02
N ILE A 246 9.49 -2.45 -19.05
CA ILE A 246 8.62 -2.65 -20.22
C ILE A 246 9.15 -1.89 -21.45
N ALA A 247 9.69 -0.69 -21.25
CA ALA A 247 10.28 0.11 -22.33
C ALA A 247 11.56 -0.53 -22.88
N ASP A 248 12.43 -1.02 -22.00
CA ASP A 248 13.67 -1.71 -22.36
C ASP A 248 13.40 -3.02 -23.13
N GLN A 249 12.28 -3.71 -22.83
CA GLN A 249 11.82 -4.91 -23.55
C GLN A 249 11.06 -4.60 -24.86
N GLU A 250 10.91 -3.32 -25.22
CA GLU A 250 10.17 -2.84 -26.41
C GLU A 250 8.69 -3.27 -26.50
N TRP A 251 8.03 -3.56 -25.36
CA TRP A 251 6.62 -3.97 -25.33
C TRP A 251 5.65 -2.78 -25.45
N LYS A 252 5.68 -2.10 -26.60
CA LYS A 252 4.95 -0.84 -26.86
C LYS A 252 3.45 -0.91 -26.61
N SER A 253 2.82 -2.08 -26.81
CA SER A 253 1.38 -2.27 -26.55
C SER A 253 1.01 -2.08 -25.09
N LEU A 254 1.90 -2.42 -24.16
CA LEU A 254 1.72 -2.24 -22.72
C LEU A 254 1.96 -0.79 -22.27
N LEU A 255 2.59 0.05 -23.09
CA LEU A 255 2.88 1.47 -22.81
C LEU A 255 1.92 2.44 -23.54
N HIS A 256 0.83 1.92 -24.12
CA HIS A 256 -0.11 2.75 -24.88
C HIS A 256 -0.69 3.90 -24.03
N ALA A 257 -0.70 5.12 -24.57
CA ALA A 257 -1.05 6.33 -23.81
C ALA A 257 -2.46 6.32 -23.18
N GLN A 258 -3.41 5.59 -23.78
CA GLN A 258 -4.81 5.54 -23.30
C GLN A 258 -5.19 4.22 -22.62
N ASN A 259 -4.45 3.14 -22.88
CA ASN A 259 -4.85 1.77 -22.50
C ASN A 259 -3.64 0.90 -22.06
N GLY A 260 -2.49 1.52 -21.80
CA GLY A 260 -1.30 0.87 -21.28
C GLY A 260 -1.35 0.69 -19.78
N LEU A 261 -0.47 -0.14 -19.25
CA LEU A 261 -0.28 -0.35 -17.82
C LEU A 261 -0.10 0.94 -17.01
N PRO A 262 0.72 1.93 -17.42
CA PRO A 262 0.97 3.12 -16.61
C PRO A 262 -0.31 3.91 -16.34
N ILE A 263 -1.08 4.21 -17.41
CA ILE A 263 -2.31 4.97 -17.30
C ILE A 263 -3.40 4.18 -16.56
N LEU A 264 -3.46 2.85 -16.71
CA LEU A 264 -4.43 2.01 -15.99
C LEU A 264 -4.14 1.98 -14.48
N LEU A 265 -2.86 1.86 -14.09
CA LEU A 265 -2.42 1.92 -12.69
C LEU A 265 -2.81 3.26 -12.05
N ASP A 266 -2.65 4.37 -12.76
CA ASP A 266 -2.92 5.72 -12.24
C ASP A 266 -4.39 6.18 -12.35
N THR A 267 -5.26 5.40 -13.01
CA THR A 267 -6.68 5.77 -13.23
C THR A 267 -7.63 4.64 -12.83
N LYS A 268 -8.01 3.78 -13.78
CA LYS A 268 -9.06 2.78 -13.62
C LYS A 268 -8.80 1.80 -12.49
N TRP A 269 -7.55 1.41 -12.27
CA TRP A 269 -7.18 0.48 -11.21
C TRP A 269 -7.07 1.21 -9.88
N LEU A 270 -6.49 2.41 -9.83
CA LEU A 270 -6.50 3.25 -8.64
C LEU A 270 -7.93 3.49 -8.13
N ASP A 271 -8.86 3.86 -9.02
CA ASP A 271 -10.29 4.04 -8.72
C ASP A 271 -10.94 2.75 -8.17
N PHE A 272 -10.51 1.59 -8.68
CA PHE A 272 -10.98 0.31 -8.17
C PHE A 272 -10.49 0.08 -6.74
N PHE A 273 -9.19 0.18 -6.48
CA PHE A 273 -8.63 0.02 -5.13
C PHE A 273 -9.20 1.04 -4.14
N TRP A 274 -9.49 2.27 -4.59
CA TRP A 274 -10.15 3.30 -3.77
C TRP A 274 -11.52 2.88 -3.23
N LYS A 275 -12.31 2.11 -3.99
CA LYS A 275 -13.61 1.59 -3.52
C LYS A 275 -13.45 0.56 -2.39
N TYR A 276 -12.29 -0.08 -2.31
CA TYR A 276 -11.94 -1.07 -1.30
C TYR A 276 -11.04 -0.48 -0.22
N ARG A 277 -10.84 0.85 -0.17
CA ARG A 277 -9.91 1.47 0.78
C ARG A 277 -10.22 1.08 2.23
N ASP A 278 -9.16 0.72 2.95
CA ASP A 278 -9.14 0.63 4.40
C ASP A 278 -8.57 1.95 4.95
N PRO A 279 -9.23 2.63 5.90
CA PRO A 279 -8.71 3.89 6.46
C PRO A 279 -7.31 3.78 7.09
N ASN A 280 -6.87 2.58 7.47
CA ASN A 280 -5.61 2.33 8.15
C ASN A 280 -4.47 1.96 7.19
N ILE A 281 -4.76 1.79 5.89
CA ILE A 281 -3.80 1.31 4.89
C ILE A 281 -3.73 2.32 3.73
N SER A 282 -2.51 2.67 3.31
CA SER A 282 -2.35 3.54 2.14
C SER A 282 -2.74 2.81 0.84
N LEU A 283 -3.26 3.54 -0.15
CA LEU A 283 -3.61 2.94 -1.44
C LEU A 283 -2.41 2.27 -2.12
N ASP A 284 -1.25 2.91 -2.05
CA ASP A 284 0.00 2.41 -2.61
C ASP A 284 0.36 1.06 -2.00
N ASP A 285 0.29 0.93 -0.67
CA ASP A 285 0.56 -0.33 0.02
C ASP A 285 -0.49 -1.40 -0.35
N MET A 286 -1.74 -1.02 -0.58
CA MET A 286 -2.80 -1.95 -0.98
C MET A 286 -2.54 -2.52 -2.38
N MET A 287 -2.23 -1.64 -3.34
CA MET A 287 -1.90 -2.01 -4.72
C MET A 287 -0.63 -2.84 -4.78
N PHE A 288 0.42 -2.41 -4.07
CA PHE A 288 1.69 -3.12 -4.05
C PHE A 288 1.57 -4.48 -3.38
N GLY A 289 0.88 -4.56 -2.24
CA GLY A 289 0.57 -5.81 -1.57
C GLY A 289 -0.19 -6.78 -2.49
N PHE A 290 -1.17 -6.29 -3.25
CA PHE A 290 -1.92 -7.11 -4.21
C PHE A 290 -1.01 -7.66 -5.32
N ILE A 291 -0.18 -6.82 -5.93
CA ILE A 291 0.76 -7.23 -6.99
C ILE A 291 1.77 -8.25 -6.45
N ASN A 292 2.34 -8.01 -5.27
CA ASN A 292 3.29 -8.92 -4.64
C ASN A 292 2.67 -10.30 -4.37
N ARG A 293 1.44 -10.34 -3.84
CA ARG A 293 0.69 -11.59 -3.65
C ARG A 293 0.39 -12.29 -4.97
N PHE A 294 0.02 -11.54 -6.01
CA PHE A 294 -0.22 -12.09 -7.35
C PHE A 294 1.05 -12.74 -7.93
N LEU A 295 2.19 -12.07 -7.84
CA LEU A 295 3.48 -12.61 -8.30
C LEU A 295 3.89 -13.83 -7.48
N LEU A 296 3.62 -13.84 -6.17
CA LEU A 296 3.89 -14.98 -5.29
C LEU A 296 3.14 -16.22 -5.76
N VAL A 297 1.84 -16.11 -6.04
CA VAL A 297 1.04 -17.26 -6.49
C VAL A 297 1.42 -17.70 -7.91
N LYS A 298 1.90 -16.80 -8.78
CA LYS A 298 2.47 -17.16 -10.08
C LYS A 298 3.76 -17.97 -9.94
N LEU A 299 4.66 -17.59 -9.02
CA LEU A 299 5.87 -18.37 -8.72
C LEU A 299 5.55 -19.77 -8.19
N MET A 300 4.57 -19.89 -7.29
CA MET A 300 4.13 -21.18 -6.74
C MET A 300 3.70 -22.16 -7.84
N MET A 301 3.05 -21.65 -8.89
CA MET A 301 2.60 -22.44 -10.03
C MET A 301 3.72 -22.83 -11.00
N ALA A 302 4.76 -22.02 -11.14
CA ALA A 302 5.79 -22.20 -12.15
C ALA A 302 6.95 -23.11 -11.73
N GLN A 303 7.26 -23.19 -10.44
CA GLN A 303 8.35 -24.04 -9.95
C GLN A 303 8.03 -25.55 -10.14
N LYS A 304 9.06 -26.41 -10.23
CA LYS A 304 8.90 -27.88 -10.17
C LYS A 304 8.58 -28.32 -8.74
N PRO A 305 7.67 -29.29 -8.52
CA PRO A 305 7.31 -29.77 -7.19
C PRO A 305 8.54 -30.38 -6.51
N GLN A 306 9.04 -29.71 -5.49
CA GLN A 306 10.11 -30.20 -4.63
C GLN A 306 9.79 -29.77 -3.20
N LYS A 307 10.11 -30.62 -2.22
CA LYS A 307 9.91 -30.34 -0.79
C LYS A 307 10.58 -29.02 -0.43
N ILE A 308 9.78 -28.06 0.02
CA ILE A 308 10.25 -26.70 0.39
C ILE A 308 11.04 -26.73 1.70
N GLU A 309 10.89 -27.80 2.48
CA GLU A 309 11.48 -27.98 3.81
C GLU A 309 12.95 -28.47 3.81
N ASP A 310 13.48 -28.95 2.69
CA ASP A 310 14.83 -29.55 2.60
C ASP A 310 15.85 -28.73 1.79
N ARG A 311 15.66 -27.41 1.63
CA ARG A 311 16.68 -26.55 1.02
C ARG A 311 17.01 -25.37 1.89
N ASP A 312 18.31 -25.18 2.09
CA ASP A 312 18.91 -23.86 2.08
C ASP A 312 18.39 -23.13 0.84
N LEU A 313 17.38 -22.26 1.01
CA LEU A 313 16.64 -21.52 -0.04
C LEU A 313 17.52 -20.53 -0.85
N GLU A 314 18.82 -20.76 -0.94
CA GLU A 314 19.81 -19.83 -1.48
C GLU A 314 20.38 -20.24 -2.85
N ILE A 315 19.94 -21.37 -3.42
CA ILE A 315 20.60 -21.99 -4.59
C ILE A 315 20.18 -21.32 -5.92
N SER A 316 18.94 -20.83 -6.06
CA SER A 316 18.42 -20.24 -7.33
C SER A 316 17.87 -18.82 -7.17
N PRO A 317 18.01 -17.92 -8.18
CA PRO A 317 17.38 -16.60 -8.20
C PRO A 317 15.86 -16.63 -7.96
N ILE A 318 15.17 -17.64 -8.49
CA ILE A 318 13.73 -17.85 -8.29
C ILE A 318 13.39 -18.20 -6.83
N ASP A 319 14.24 -18.98 -6.15
CA ASP A 319 14.03 -19.35 -4.74
C ASP A 319 14.21 -18.13 -3.83
N LYS A 320 15.18 -17.27 -4.15
CA LYS A 320 15.36 -15.97 -3.50
C LYS A 320 14.17 -15.06 -3.73
N ALA A 321 13.64 -15.01 -4.95
CA ALA A 321 12.43 -14.24 -5.28
C ALA A 321 11.20 -14.74 -4.53
N PHE A 322 11.02 -16.07 -4.43
CA PHE A 322 9.96 -16.67 -3.64
C PHE A 322 10.10 -16.32 -2.16
N LYS A 323 11.29 -16.48 -1.57
CA LYS A 323 11.54 -16.12 -0.16
C LYS A 323 11.28 -14.64 0.11
N TYR A 324 11.68 -13.76 -0.81
CA TYR A 324 11.40 -12.33 -0.74
C TYR A 324 9.90 -12.05 -0.75
N LEU A 325 9.16 -12.54 -1.76
CA LEU A 325 7.73 -12.30 -1.87
C LEU A 325 6.93 -12.95 -0.73
N TYR A 326 7.33 -14.14 -0.28
CA TYR A 326 6.70 -14.83 0.84
C TYR A 326 6.97 -14.10 2.17
N SER A 327 8.10 -13.40 2.33
CA SER A 327 8.38 -12.67 3.56
C SER A 327 7.37 -11.54 3.84
N PHE A 328 6.70 -11.02 2.82
CA PHE A 328 5.59 -10.07 2.98
C PHE A 328 4.31 -10.71 3.54
N THR A 329 4.26 -12.04 3.60
CA THR A 329 3.17 -12.80 4.22
C THR A 329 3.50 -13.27 5.63
N GLU A 330 4.74 -13.06 6.11
CA GLU A 330 5.19 -13.51 7.44
C GLU A 330 5.22 -12.37 8.46
N LYS A 331 4.91 -12.71 9.72
CA LYS A 331 4.81 -11.77 10.84
C LYS A 331 6.16 -11.12 11.16
N LYS A 332 6.31 -9.81 10.89
CA LYS A 332 7.31 -8.97 11.56
C LYS A 332 6.58 -7.88 12.32
N GLY A 333 6.81 -7.83 13.64
CA GLY A 333 6.16 -6.88 14.55
C GLY A 333 6.32 -5.44 14.07
N THR A 334 5.26 -4.64 14.26
CA THR A 334 5.15 -3.21 13.94
C THR A 334 5.49 -2.83 12.51
N TRP A 335 4.44 -2.70 11.68
CA TRP A 335 4.38 -1.94 10.43
C TRP A 335 5.68 -1.92 9.61
N ALA A 336 6.35 -3.07 9.46
CA ALA A 336 7.55 -3.14 8.68
C ALA A 336 7.16 -2.80 7.24
N ASN A 337 7.45 -1.54 6.87
CA ASN A 337 7.23 -0.97 5.56
C ASN A 337 7.58 -2.01 4.49
N TYR A 338 6.78 -2.05 3.43
CA TYR A 338 7.04 -2.81 2.22
C TYR A 338 8.31 -2.27 1.52
N ASN A 339 9.46 -2.26 2.19
CA ASN A 339 10.68 -1.64 1.71
C ASN A 339 11.20 -2.46 0.53
N MET A 340 10.89 -2.01 -0.67
CA MET A 340 11.47 -2.43 -1.92
C MET A 340 12.96 -2.15 -1.83
N THR A 341 13.75 -3.21 -1.70
CA THR A 341 15.22 -3.11 -1.69
C THR A 341 15.77 -2.85 -3.09
N GLY A 342 14.96 -3.05 -4.14
CA GLY A 342 15.24 -2.75 -5.54
C GLY A 342 14.42 -3.62 -6.51
N PHE A 343 14.39 -3.26 -7.79
CA PHE A 343 13.59 -3.95 -8.81
C PHE A 343 14.12 -5.33 -9.23
N GLY A 344 15.37 -5.67 -8.90
CA GLY A 344 16.03 -6.89 -9.39
C GLY A 344 15.30 -8.20 -9.10
N VAL A 345 14.57 -8.29 -7.98
CA VAL A 345 13.74 -9.46 -7.66
C VAL A 345 12.57 -9.58 -8.64
N TYR A 346 11.89 -8.46 -8.94
CA TYR A 346 10.79 -8.40 -9.88
C TYR A 346 11.25 -8.70 -11.30
N GLN A 347 12.38 -8.11 -11.71
CA GLN A 347 13.01 -8.41 -12.99
C GLN A 347 13.28 -9.91 -13.13
N THR A 348 13.87 -10.55 -12.11
CA THR A 348 14.10 -12.01 -12.09
C THR A 348 12.81 -12.79 -12.34
N ILE A 349 11.71 -12.40 -11.67
CA ILE A 349 10.41 -13.07 -11.83
C ILE A 349 9.89 -12.90 -13.27
N PHE A 350 9.95 -11.69 -13.82
CA PHE A 350 9.48 -11.42 -15.18
C PHE A 350 10.34 -12.13 -16.23
N ASP A 351 11.66 -12.13 -16.08
CA ASP A 351 12.57 -12.78 -17.03
C ASP A 351 12.36 -14.30 -17.04
N GLU A 352 12.16 -14.92 -15.87
CA GLU A 352 12.02 -16.38 -15.74
C GLU A 352 10.62 -16.90 -16.12
N LEU A 353 9.57 -16.14 -15.79
CA LEU A 353 8.18 -16.58 -16.00
C LEU A 353 7.52 -16.01 -17.27
N GLY A 354 8.20 -15.09 -17.96
CA GLY A 354 7.67 -14.39 -19.13
C GLY A 354 6.89 -13.13 -18.75
N GLY A 355 7.59 -12.00 -18.64
CA GLY A 355 7.06 -10.74 -18.14
C GLY A 355 5.85 -10.23 -18.92
N PHE A 356 5.87 -10.33 -20.25
CA PHE A 356 4.73 -9.93 -21.08
C PHE A 356 3.45 -10.68 -20.71
N SER A 357 3.54 -12.00 -20.50
CA SER A 357 2.42 -12.85 -20.12
C SER A 357 1.88 -12.48 -18.74
N ILE A 358 2.76 -12.32 -17.76
CA ILE A 358 2.39 -11.93 -16.39
C ILE A 358 1.68 -10.57 -16.38
N LEU A 359 2.20 -9.60 -17.12
CA LEU A 359 1.63 -8.26 -17.18
C LEU A 359 0.27 -8.24 -17.88
N TYR A 360 0.09 -9.08 -18.89
CA TYR A 360 -1.21 -9.29 -19.52
C TYR A 360 -2.21 -9.98 -18.59
N ASP A 361 -1.74 -10.94 -17.79
CA ASP A 361 -2.54 -11.61 -16.78
C ASP A 361 -3.00 -10.64 -15.69
N ILE A 362 -2.12 -9.76 -15.17
CA ILE A 362 -2.51 -8.71 -14.21
C ILE A 362 -3.61 -7.83 -14.79
N ARG A 363 -3.45 -7.42 -16.06
CA ARG A 363 -4.45 -6.62 -16.76
C ARG A 363 -5.80 -7.33 -16.83
N THR A 364 -5.81 -8.59 -17.27
CA THR A 364 -7.03 -9.39 -17.39
C THR A 364 -7.71 -9.58 -16.03
N LEU A 365 -6.92 -9.94 -15.03
CA LEU A 365 -7.37 -10.12 -13.64
C LEU A 365 -8.04 -8.86 -13.10
N LEU A 366 -7.38 -7.69 -13.20
CA LEU A 366 -7.91 -6.44 -12.65
C LEU A 366 -9.12 -5.90 -13.42
N GLU A 367 -9.15 -6.05 -14.76
CA GLU A 367 -10.32 -5.67 -15.54
C GLU A 367 -11.55 -6.52 -15.19
N ASN A 368 -11.36 -7.83 -15.00
CA ASN A 368 -12.44 -8.72 -14.59
C ASN A 368 -12.86 -8.50 -13.13
N LEU A 369 -11.91 -8.33 -12.20
CA LEU A 369 -12.20 -8.01 -10.79
C LEU A 369 -13.01 -6.72 -10.64
N ARG A 370 -12.67 -5.68 -11.42
CA ARG A 370 -13.35 -4.39 -11.39
C ARG A 370 -14.81 -4.44 -11.82
N SER A 371 -15.22 -5.49 -12.52
CA SER A 371 -16.64 -5.72 -12.84
C SER A 371 -17.49 -6.12 -11.61
N PHE A 372 -16.84 -6.52 -10.50
CA PHE A 372 -17.48 -6.86 -9.25
C PHE A 372 -17.49 -5.66 -8.29
N ASP A 373 -18.67 -5.40 -7.72
CA ASP A 373 -18.82 -4.52 -6.57
C ASP A 373 -18.23 -5.17 -5.31
N ARG A 374 -17.75 -4.36 -4.36
CA ARG A 374 -17.15 -4.80 -3.10
C ARG A 374 -18.06 -5.74 -2.32
N GLU A 375 -19.31 -5.36 -2.06
CA GLU A 375 -20.21 -6.20 -1.27
C GLU A 375 -20.49 -7.53 -1.98
N LYS A 376 -20.58 -7.48 -3.31
CA LYS A 376 -20.80 -8.66 -4.15
C LYS A 376 -19.61 -9.60 -4.11
N LEU A 377 -18.39 -9.07 -4.18
CA LEU A 377 -17.15 -9.84 -4.09
C LEU A 377 -17.00 -10.44 -2.69
N THR A 378 -17.06 -9.62 -1.64
CA THR A 378 -16.98 -10.08 -0.24
C THR A 378 -18.00 -11.19 0.04
N ALA A 379 -19.25 -11.05 -0.43
CA ALA A 379 -20.29 -12.06 -0.26
C ALA A 379 -20.01 -13.41 -0.98
N CYS A 380 -19.11 -13.43 -1.96
CA CYS A 380 -18.66 -14.66 -2.63
C CYS A 380 -17.44 -15.30 -1.95
N LEU A 381 -16.69 -14.51 -1.17
CA LEU A 381 -15.44 -14.92 -0.54
C LEU A 381 -15.59 -15.29 0.94
N VAL A 382 -16.77 -15.04 1.54
CA VAL A 382 -17.05 -15.30 2.97
C VAL A 382 -16.65 -16.72 3.35
N TYR A 383 -15.91 -16.79 4.45
CA TYR A 383 -15.55 -18.05 5.09
C TYR A 383 -16.82 -18.77 5.58
N PRO A 384 -17.13 -19.99 5.11
CA PRO A 384 -18.44 -20.58 5.37
C PRO A 384 -18.67 -21.05 6.82
N TYR A 385 -17.61 -21.22 7.63
CA TYR A 385 -17.67 -21.90 8.93
C TYR A 385 -17.16 -21.07 10.13
N GLY A 386 -17.04 -19.75 9.96
CA GLY A 386 -16.51 -18.82 10.97
C GLY A 386 -17.62 -18.17 11.80
N ASP A 387 -17.25 -17.51 12.89
CA ASP A 387 -18.18 -16.81 13.82
C ASP A 387 -18.83 -15.53 13.23
N GLY A 388 -18.61 -15.25 11.94
CA GLY A 388 -19.15 -14.10 11.22
C GLY A 388 -18.38 -12.78 11.43
N ASN A 389 -17.43 -12.74 12.36
CA ASN A 389 -16.63 -11.55 12.67
C ASN A 389 -15.40 -11.40 11.75
N GLU A 390 -15.00 -12.47 11.08
CA GLU A 390 -13.80 -12.51 10.24
C GLU A 390 -14.13 -12.73 8.76
N ARG A 391 -13.54 -11.91 7.89
CA ARG A 391 -13.77 -11.97 6.45
C ARG A 391 -12.45 -11.97 5.69
N PHE A 392 -12.30 -12.97 4.83
CA PHE A 392 -11.25 -12.96 3.83
C PHE A 392 -11.56 -11.88 2.79
N GLU A 393 -10.69 -10.89 2.71
CA GLU A 393 -10.75 -9.80 1.74
C GLU A 393 -9.62 -10.00 0.73
N ALA A 394 -9.98 -10.32 -0.52
CA ALA A 394 -9.00 -10.65 -1.57
C ALA A 394 -8.18 -9.42 -2.03
N ILE A 395 -8.72 -8.22 -1.85
CA ILE A 395 -8.07 -6.97 -2.30
C ILE A 395 -7.02 -6.52 -1.28
N TYR A 396 -7.36 -6.57 0.00
CA TYR A 396 -6.47 -6.26 1.13
C TYR A 396 -6.81 -7.19 2.29
N THR A 397 -5.81 -7.78 2.95
CA THR A 397 -6.08 -8.85 3.91
C THR A 397 -6.19 -8.29 5.32
N SER A 398 -7.40 -8.20 5.86
CA SER A 398 -7.63 -8.03 7.29
C SER A 398 -7.57 -9.40 8.00
N GLY A 399 -6.36 -9.84 8.36
CA GLY A 399 -6.18 -11.02 9.21
C GLY A 399 -6.37 -10.70 10.69
N LYS A 400 -6.70 -11.72 11.50
CA LYS A 400 -7.15 -11.74 12.91
C LYS A 400 -6.49 -10.78 13.93
N ASN A 401 -5.39 -10.11 13.63
CA ASN A 401 -4.73 -9.17 14.54
C ASN A 401 -3.68 -8.24 13.88
N ASP A 402 -3.49 -8.25 12.55
CA ASP A 402 -2.51 -7.42 11.85
C ASP A 402 -2.91 -7.28 10.36
N TYR A 403 -3.01 -6.05 9.86
CA TYR A 403 -3.64 -5.64 8.60
C TYR A 403 -3.03 -6.18 7.28
N TYR A 404 -2.15 -7.19 7.29
CA TYR A 404 -1.40 -7.59 6.09
C TYR A 404 -0.95 -9.06 5.97
N ILE A 405 -1.22 -9.90 6.96
CA ILE A 405 -0.71 -11.28 6.99
C ILE A 405 -1.78 -12.23 6.48
N GLN A 406 -1.49 -12.95 5.38
CA GLN A 406 -2.32 -14.05 4.92
C GLN A 406 -1.93 -15.34 5.63
N THR A 407 -2.91 -16.01 6.22
CA THR A 407 -2.79 -17.41 6.60
C THR A 407 -2.62 -18.29 5.36
N ILE A 408 -2.15 -19.53 5.55
CA ILE A 408 -2.03 -20.50 4.45
C ILE A 408 -3.37 -20.70 3.69
N PRO A 409 -4.52 -20.92 4.37
CA PRO A 409 -5.83 -20.99 3.69
C PRO A 409 -6.17 -19.74 2.89
N GLU A 410 -5.87 -18.55 3.41
CA GLU A 410 -6.13 -17.28 2.71
C GLU A 410 -5.23 -17.09 1.49
N THR A 411 -3.98 -17.59 1.53
CA THR A 411 -3.09 -17.62 0.37
C THR A 411 -3.65 -18.52 -0.75
N ILE A 412 -4.19 -19.69 -0.39
CA ILE A 412 -4.84 -20.58 -1.38
C ILE A 412 -6.12 -19.93 -1.92
N ALA A 413 -6.94 -19.32 -1.07
CA ALA A 413 -8.13 -18.59 -1.47
C ALA A 413 -7.79 -17.43 -2.42
N PHE A 414 -6.71 -16.67 -2.14
CA PHE A 414 -6.24 -15.62 -3.02
C PHE A 414 -5.77 -16.13 -4.37
N TRP A 415 -5.02 -17.24 -4.40
CA TRP A 415 -4.67 -17.93 -5.65
C TRP A 415 -5.93 -18.31 -6.44
N ALA A 416 -6.92 -18.90 -5.77
CA ALA A 416 -8.17 -19.34 -6.39
C ALA A 416 -8.96 -18.17 -7.00
N VAL A 417 -9.02 -17.03 -6.32
CA VAL A 417 -9.60 -15.79 -6.84
C VAL A 417 -8.86 -15.33 -8.08
N CYS A 418 -7.52 -15.26 -8.03
CA CYS A 418 -6.71 -14.88 -9.19
C CYS A 418 -6.99 -15.79 -10.40
N GLN A 419 -6.99 -17.12 -10.21
CA GLN A 419 -7.25 -18.06 -11.29
C GLN A 419 -8.66 -17.94 -11.87
N PHE A 420 -9.67 -17.71 -11.02
CA PHE A 420 -11.03 -17.51 -11.48
C PHE A 420 -11.14 -16.27 -12.38
N PHE A 421 -10.56 -15.15 -11.96
CA PHE A 421 -10.65 -13.89 -12.70
C PHE A 421 -9.68 -13.78 -13.88
N LEU A 422 -8.77 -14.73 -14.07
CA LEU A 422 -8.02 -14.89 -15.32
C LEU A 422 -8.83 -15.57 -16.43
N SER A 423 -10.03 -16.08 -16.11
CA SER A 423 -10.94 -16.67 -17.09
C SER A 423 -11.57 -15.61 -18.00
N PRO A 424 -12.13 -15.99 -19.16
CA PRO A 424 -12.94 -15.09 -19.97
C PRO A 424 -14.02 -14.35 -19.16
N ALA A 425 -14.22 -13.07 -19.46
CA ALA A 425 -15.09 -12.17 -18.69
C ALA A 425 -16.54 -12.68 -18.58
N GLU A 426 -17.06 -13.32 -19.62
CA GLU A 426 -18.40 -13.92 -19.67
C GLU A 426 -18.61 -15.02 -18.62
N TYR A 427 -17.53 -15.64 -18.15
CA TYR A 427 -17.58 -16.70 -17.16
C TYR A 427 -17.41 -16.20 -15.71
N CYS A 428 -16.94 -14.97 -15.55
CA CYS A 428 -16.73 -14.32 -14.25
C CYS A 428 -18.06 -13.88 -13.63
N THR A 429 -18.90 -14.82 -13.21
CA THR A 429 -20.19 -14.56 -12.56
C THR A 429 -20.15 -14.87 -11.07
N LYS A 430 -21.01 -14.20 -10.29
CA LYS A 430 -21.12 -14.44 -8.84
C LYS A 430 -21.43 -15.89 -8.48
N ILE A 431 -22.31 -16.52 -9.25
CA ILE A 431 -22.76 -17.89 -8.98
C ILE A 431 -21.57 -18.84 -9.12
N ARG A 432 -20.84 -18.72 -10.23
CA ARG A 432 -19.65 -19.52 -10.52
C ARG A 432 -18.52 -19.26 -9.51
N LEU A 433 -18.31 -18.00 -9.13
CA LEU A 433 -17.32 -17.68 -8.09
C LEU A 433 -17.67 -18.30 -6.74
N LYS A 434 -18.95 -18.25 -6.32
CA LYS A 434 -19.40 -18.90 -5.08
C LYS A 434 -19.20 -20.42 -5.10
N GLN A 435 -19.52 -21.06 -6.22
CA GLN A 435 -19.33 -22.49 -6.39
C GLN A 435 -17.85 -22.87 -6.33
N TRP A 436 -16.98 -22.09 -6.99
CA TRP A 436 -15.53 -22.27 -6.93
C TRP A 436 -14.96 -22.07 -5.53
N MET A 437 -15.31 -20.96 -4.87
CA MET A 437 -14.81 -20.67 -3.54
C MET A 437 -15.30 -21.67 -2.48
N ARG A 438 -16.49 -22.27 -2.64
CA ARG A 438 -16.95 -23.38 -1.79
C ARG A 438 -15.96 -24.56 -1.84
N VAL A 439 -15.60 -25.01 -3.05
CA VAL A 439 -14.63 -26.11 -3.24
C VAL A 439 -13.30 -25.78 -2.58
N VAL A 440 -12.80 -24.57 -2.83
CA VAL A 440 -11.51 -24.10 -2.29
C VAL A 440 -11.55 -24.07 -0.76
N TRP A 441 -12.60 -23.49 -0.16
CA TRP A 441 -12.71 -23.41 1.29
C TRP A 441 -12.88 -24.78 1.96
N ASN A 442 -13.62 -25.70 1.34
CA ASN A 442 -13.75 -27.07 1.85
C ASN A 442 -12.40 -27.79 1.87
N VAL A 443 -11.58 -27.62 0.83
CA VAL A 443 -10.24 -28.24 0.76
C VAL A 443 -9.27 -27.58 1.75
N CYS A 444 -9.33 -26.25 1.91
CA CYS A 444 -8.36 -25.50 2.71
C CYS A 444 -8.60 -25.58 4.23
N ASN A 445 -9.86 -25.77 4.64
CA ASN A 445 -10.28 -25.74 6.05
C ASN A 445 -10.48 -27.12 6.65
N TYR A 446 -9.90 -28.13 6.02
CA TYR A 446 -9.99 -29.47 6.55
C TYR A 446 -9.31 -29.55 7.92
N GLN A 447 -10.06 -30.03 8.91
CA GLN A 447 -9.63 -30.10 10.29
C GLN A 447 -9.27 -31.52 10.66
N VAL A 448 -8.13 -31.68 11.33
CA VAL A 448 -7.67 -32.94 11.91
C VAL A 448 -7.53 -32.80 13.41
N LEU A 449 -7.80 -33.89 14.14
CA LEU A 449 -7.54 -33.97 15.56
C LEU A 449 -6.16 -34.57 15.84
N GLU A 450 -5.23 -33.73 16.29
CA GLU A 450 -3.89 -34.14 16.71
C GLU A 450 -3.62 -33.68 18.14
N ASN A 451 -3.12 -34.59 19.00
CA ASN A 451 -2.84 -34.30 20.41
C ASN A 451 -4.03 -33.65 21.15
N ASN A 452 -5.25 -34.13 20.89
CA ASN A 452 -6.52 -33.59 21.43
C ASN A 452 -6.78 -32.12 21.10
N LYS A 453 -6.17 -31.58 20.02
CA LYS A 453 -6.44 -30.24 19.51
C LYS A 453 -6.91 -30.33 18.06
N VAL A 454 -7.98 -29.60 17.75
CA VAL A 454 -8.48 -29.43 16.39
C VAL A 454 -7.61 -28.41 15.68
N GLN A 455 -7.03 -28.79 14.54
CA GLN A 455 -6.14 -27.94 13.76
C GLN A 455 -6.36 -28.16 12.27
N ASN A 456 -6.15 -27.12 11.46
CA ASN A 456 -6.19 -27.25 10.00
C ASN A 456 -5.08 -28.20 9.53
N GLU A 457 -5.35 -29.06 8.56
CA GLU A 457 -4.39 -30.05 8.07
C GLU A 457 -3.24 -29.44 7.25
N ILE A 458 -3.54 -28.39 6.48
CA ILE A 458 -2.56 -27.70 5.64
C ILE A 458 -1.85 -26.65 6.50
N ARG A 459 -0.61 -26.94 6.90
CA ARG A 459 0.17 -26.13 7.85
C ARG A 459 1.55 -25.71 7.34
N THR A 460 2.09 -26.38 6.31
CA THR A 460 3.42 -26.06 5.78
C THR A 460 3.37 -25.41 4.40
N LYS A 461 4.45 -24.73 4.02
CA LYS A 461 4.61 -24.13 2.68
C LYS A 461 4.55 -25.19 1.57
N THR A 462 5.09 -26.39 1.85
CA THR A 462 5.03 -27.54 0.95
C THR A 462 3.59 -27.97 0.71
N GLN A 463 2.80 -28.11 1.78
CA GLN A 463 1.38 -28.46 1.70
C GLN A 463 0.54 -27.38 1.02
N LEU A 464 0.80 -26.10 1.32
CA LEU A 464 0.19 -24.94 0.63
C LEU A 464 0.32 -25.07 -0.89
N ARG A 465 1.55 -25.31 -1.36
CA ARG A 465 1.85 -25.43 -2.78
C ARG A 465 1.28 -26.69 -3.42
N SER A 466 1.43 -27.84 -2.76
CA SER A 466 0.84 -29.11 -3.22
C SER A 466 -0.67 -28.98 -3.39
N THR A 467 -1.34 -28.31 -2.46
CA THR A 467 -2.79 -28.05 -2.53
C THR A 467 -3.15 -27.18 -3.73
N ILE A 468 -2.44 -26.07 -3.98
CA ILE A 468 -2.65 -25.20 -5.14
C ILE A 468 -2.51 -25.99 -6.45
N LEU A 469 -1.43 -26.76 -6.60
CA LEU A 469 -1.18 -27.54 -7.82
C LEU A 469 -2.24 -28.62 -8.03
N SER A 470 -2.64 -29.30 -6.95
CA SER A 470 -3.64 -30.35 -7.00
C SER A 470 -5.03 -29.79 -7.34
N LEU A 471 -5.43 -28.67 -6.73
CA LEU A 471 -6.66 -27.94 -7.11
C LEU A 471 -6.62 -27.49 -8.57
N HIS A 472 -5.49 -26.94 -9.02
CA HIS A 472 -5.33 -26.47 -10.40
C HIS A 472 -5.55 -27.60 -11.42
N HIS A 473 -5.01 -28.77 -11.12
CA HIS A 473 -5.09 -29.97 -11.96
C HIS A 473 -6.47 -30.63 -11.92
N ALA A 474 -7.04 -30.77 -10.72
CA ALA A 474 -8.33 -31.40 -10.49
C ALA A 474 -9.51 -30.60 -11.07
N PHE A 475 -9.42 -29.27 -11.03
CA PHE A 475 -10.47 -28.37 -11.49
C PHE A 475 -9.94 -27.47 -12.61
N PRO A 476 -9.77 -27.98 -13.84
CA PRO A 476 -9.22 -27.20 -14.96
C PRO A 476 -10.10 -25.99 -15.30
N TYR A 477 -11.41 -26.13 -15.21
CA TYR A 477 -12.40 -25.09 -15.48
C TYR A 477 -12.92 -24.45 -14.18
N LYS A 478 -12.17 -23.48 -13.64
CA LYS A 478 -12.47 -22.85 -12.33
C LYS A 478 -13.81 -22.12 -12.35
N TRP A 479 -14.24 -21.69 -13.54
CA TRP A 479 -15.53 -21.05 -13.77
C TRP A 479 -16.70 -22.00 -13.98
N ASP A 480 -16.45 -23.30 -14.09
CA ASP A 480 -17.47 -24.32 -14.26
C ASP A 480 -17.08 -25.56 -13.47
N VAL A 481 -17.12 -25.42 -12.14
CA VAL A 481 -16.72 -26.50 -11.23
C VAL A 481 -17.59 -27.73 -11.35
N HIS A 482 -18.77 -27.64 -11.97
CA HIS A 482 -19.63 -28.79 -12.22
C HIS A 482 -19.15 -29.64 -13.40
N ASN A 483 -18.18 -29.17 -14.19
CA ASN A 483 -17.58 -29.93 -15.27
C ASN A 483 -16.49 -30.89 -14.79
N VAL A 484 -16.89 -31.86 -13.96
CA VAL A 484 -16.03 -32.97 -13.48
C VAL A 484 -16.53 -34.26 -14.11
N GLU A 485 -15.86 -34.70 -15.18
CA GLU A 485 -16.26 -35.90 -15.94
C GLU A 485 -15.69 -37.20 -15.33
N TRP A 486 -14.45 -37.18 -14.84
CA TRP A 486 -13.79 -38.31 -14.18
C TRP A 486 -13.07 -37.87 -12.90
N LEU A 487 -12.82 -38.82 -11.99
CA LEU A 487 -11.99 -38.56 -10.82
C LEU A 487 -10.55 -38.34 -11.28
N VAL A 488 -10.05 -37.13 -11.06
CA VAL A 488 -8.68 -36.73 -11.40
C VAL A 488 -7.82 -36.90 -10.16
N LEU A 489 -6.89 -37.85 -10.21
CA LEU A 489 -5.87 -38.03 -9.18
C LEU A 489 -4.80 -36.93 -9.30
N PRO A 490 -4.29 -36.38 -8.19
CA PRO A 490 -3.16 -35.45 -8.23
C PRO A 490 -1.93 -36.07 -8.93
N LYS A 491 -1.16 -35.24 -9.65
CA LYS A 491 -0.04 -35.66 -10.50
C LYS A 491 1.16 -36.26 -9.75
N GLU A 492 1.16 -36.26 -8.42
CA GLU A 492 2.21 -36.84 -7.59
C GLU A 492 1.59 -37.84 -6.62
N TYR A 493 1.73 -39.12 -6.95
CA TYR A 493 1.12 -40.22 -6.22
C TYR A 493 2.04 -40.61 -5.06
N ASP A 494 1.75 -40.09 -3.86
CA ASP A 494 1.77 -40.94 -2.69
C ASP A 494 0.29 -41.15 -2.30
N ALA A 495 -0.22 -42.37 -2.44
CA ALA A 495 -1.62 -42.69 -2.14
C ALA A 495 -1.99 -42.41 -0.67
N ALA A 496 -0.96 -42.18 0.17
CA ALA A 496 -1.09 -41.78 1.56
C ALA A 496 -1.08 -40.25 1.80
N ASP A 497 -0.90 -39.42 0.76
CA ASP A 497 -0.93 -37.95 0.93
C ASP A 497 -2.39 -37.47 1.10
N LYS A 498 -2.72 -37.10 2.33
CA LYS A 498 -4.07 -36.79 2.81
C LYS A 498 -4.74 -35.64 2.04
N ILE A 499 -3.97 -34.71 1.47
CA ILE A 499 -4.46 -33.62 0.59
C ILE A 499 -5.23 -34.17 -0.62
N SER A 500 -4.79 -35.31 -1.17
CA SER A 500 -5.44 -35.98 -2.31
C SER A 500 -6.86 -36.43 -1.96
N LEU A 501 -7.09 -36.84 -0.71
CA LEU A 501 -8.39 -37.34 -0.27
C LEU A 501 -9.46 -36.24 -0.24
N HIS A 502 -9.10 -34.99 0.09
CA HIS A 502 -10.07 -33.89 0.16
C HIS A 502 -10.52 -33.45 -1.23
N ILE A 503 -9.57 -33.42 -2.17
CA ILE A 503 -9.86 -33.10 -3.57
C ILE A 503 -10.75 -34.19 -4.19
N ILE A 504 -10.46 -35.46 -3.89
CA ILE A 504 -11.30 -36.60 -4.28
C ILE A 504 -12.71 -36.46 -3.68
N GLU A 505 -12.81 -36.05 -2.42
CA GLU A 505 -14.10 -35.81 -1.76
C GLU A 505 -14.93 -34.73 -2.48
N GLU A 506 -14.32 -33.58 -2.81
CA GLU A 506 -15.02 -32.51 -3.54
C GLU A 506 -15.45 -32.95 -4.94
N GLN A 507 -14.59 -33.67 -5.67
CA GLN A 507 -14.97 -34.24 -6.97
C GLN A 507 -16.15 -35.23 -6.84
N ALA A 508 -16.18 -36.05 -5.79
CA ALA A 508 -17.28 -36.97 -5.52
C ALA A 508 -18.61 -36.24 -5.26
N LYS A 509 -18.58 -35.16 -4.45
CA LYS A 509 -19.76 -34.31 -4.20
C LYS A 509 -20.29 -33.69 -5.47
N ILE A 510 -19.40 -33.12 -6.29
CA ILE A 510 -19.77 -32.47 -7.56
C ILE A 510 -20.40 -33.47 -8.53
N ARG A 511 -19.84 -34.69 -8.64
CA ARG A 511 -20.45 -35.76 -9.45
C ARG A 511 -21.85 -36.13 -8.95
N GLN A 512 -22.07 -36.10 -7.63
CA GLN A 512 -23.39 -36.29 -7.06
C GLN A 512 -24.35 -35.15 -7.43
N PHE A 513 -23.88 -33.91 -7.57
CA PHE A 513 -24.71 -32.79 -8.04
C PHE A 513 -25.24 -33.02 -9.46
N GLN A 514 -24.43 -33.63 -10.34
CA GLN A 514 -24.79 -33.90 -11.73
C GLN A 514 -25.98 -34.88 -11.87
N ILE A 515 -26.27 -35.69 -10.85
CA ILE A 515 -27.47 -36.56 -10.80
C ILE A 515 -28.76 -35.71 -10.71
N GLY A 516 -28.66 -34.49 -10.18
CA GLY A 516 -29.77 -33.55 -10.10
C GLY A 516 -30.67 -33.79 -8.90
N ALA A 517 -31.89 -34.30 -9.15
CA ALA A 517 -32.88 -34.52 -8.10
C ALA A 517 -32.50 -35.70 -7.19
N TYR A 518 -32.79 -35.57 -5.90
CA TYR A 518 -32.71 -36.68 -4.97
C TYR A 518 -33.89 -37.63 -5.20
N ASN A 519 -33.59 -38.91 -5.46
CA ASN A 519 -34.56 -39.97 -5.74
C ASN A 519 -34.39 -41.15 -4.78
N GLY A 520 -33.84 -40.92 -3.58
CA GLY A 520 -33.68 -41.95 -2.56
C GLY A 520 -34.97 -42.22 -1.77
N THR A 521 -34.83 -42.87 -0.62
CA THR A 521 -35.92 -43.36 0.23
C THR A 521 -36.36 -42.38 1.32
N LEU A 522 -35.59 -41.31 1.56
CA LEU A 522 -35.85 -40.35 2.64
C LEU A 522 -36.89 -39.31 2.24
N ASN A 523 -38.01 -39.26 2.96
CA ASN A 523 -39.15 -38.38 2.66
C ASN A 523 -38.81 -36.89 2.81
N GLU A 524 -38.01 -36.54 3.82
CA GLU A 524 -37.61 -35.17 4.15
C GLU A 524 -36.67 -34.54 3.11
N LEU A 525 -36.01 -35.37 2.30
CA LEU A 525 -35.11 -34.96 1.22
C LEU A 525 -35.81 -34.93 -0.15
N GLN A 526 -37.01 -35.49 -0.27
CA GLN A 526 -37.77 -35.50 -1.53
C GLN A 526 -38.01 -34.07 -2.06
N GLY A 527 -37.93 -33.92 -3.38
CA GLY A 527 -38.08 -32.63 -4.06
C GLY A 527 -36.88 -31.68 -3.91
N ARG A 528 -35.80 -32.10 -3.26
CA ARG A 528 -34.53 -31.35 -3.22
C ARG A 528 -33.54 -31.89 -4.26
N THR A 529 -32.61 -31.04 -4.68
CA THR A 529 -31.46 -31.46 -5.48
C THR A 529 -30.32 -31.92 -4.58
N TRP A 530 -29.46 -32.81 -5.07
CA TRP A 530 -28.26 -33.24 -4.37
C TRP A 530 -27.36 -32.07 -3.94
N GLU A 531 -27.24 -31.03 -4.79
CA GLU A 531 -26.52 -29.80 -4.45
C GLU A 531 -27.10 -29.13 -3.19
N LYS A 532 -28.43 -28.96 -3.10
CA LYS A 532 -29.07 -28.36 -1.92
C LYS A 532 -28.88 -29.20 -0.66
N ILE A 533 -28.94 -30.52 -0.79
CA ILE A 533 -28.78 -31.45 0.34
C ILE A 533 -27.34 -31.37 0.86
N ILE A 534 -26.36 -31.57 0.00
CA ILE A 534 -24.94 -31.58 0.38
C ILE A 534 -24.51 -30.21 0.92
N VAL A 535 -24.86 -29.11 0.25
CA VAL A 535 -24.53 -27.75 0.74
C VAL A 535 -25.16 -27.46 2.10
N SER A 536 -26.32 -28.07 2.42
CA SER A 536 -26.93 -27.94 3.76
C SER A 536 -26.18 -28.74 4.83
N LEU A 537 -25.71 -29.94 4.49
CA LEU A 537 -24.92 -30.79 5.39
C LEU A 537 -23.56 -30.18 5.70
N GLU A 538 -22.91 -29.56 4.71
CA GLU A 538 -21.59 -28.94 4.89
C GLU A 538 -21.58 -27.81 5.91
N LYS A 539 -22.69 -27.07 6.02
CA LYS A 539 -22.85 -25.96 6.97
C LYS A 539 -23.01 -26.43 8.41
N MET A 540 -23.18 -27.73 8.65
CA MET A 540 -23.31 -28.24 10.00
C MET A 540 -22.00 -28.06 10.77
N PRO A 541 -22.04 -27.64 12.05
CA PRO A 541 -20.84 -27.26 12.82
C PRO A 541 -19.76 -28.35 12.94
N PHE A 542 -20.12 -29.62 12.80
CA PHE A 542 -19.21 -30.77 12.91
C PHE A 542 -18.71 -31.30 11.55
N PHE A 543 -19.34 -30.92 10.44
CA PHE A 543 -18.89 -31.29 9.10
C PHE A 543 -17.99 -30.23 8.49
N GLN A 544 -18.35 -28.94 8.61
CA GLN A 544 -17.55 -27.80 8.12
C GLN A 544 -16.97 -28.03 6.70
N GLY A 545 -17.82 -28.53 5.80
CA GLY A 545 -17.43 -28.87 4.43
C GLY A 545 -17.12 -30.34 4.22
N THR A 546 -16.67 -31.09 5.22
CA THR A 546 -16.29 -32.50 5.08
C THR A 546 -17.44 -33.43 5.43
N ILE A 547 -18.01 -34.13 4.45
CA ILE A 547 -19.17 -35.03 4.63
C ILE A 547 -18.92 -36.45 4.13
N SER A 548 -17.67 -36.82 3.85
CA SER A 548 -17.30 -38.13 3.31
C SER A 548 -17.78 -39.32 4.15
N ALA A 549 -17.95 -39.16 5.47
CA ALA A 549 -18.52 -40.19 6.33
C ALA A 549 -19.90 -40.70 5.86
N LEU A 550 -20.68 -39.86 5.16
CA LEU A 550 -22.01 -40.18 4.64
C LEU A 550 -22.00 -40.95 3.31
N PHE A 551 -20.86 -41.03 2.63
CA PHE A 551 -20.77 -41.65 1.31
C PHE A 551 -19.47 -42.42 1.07
N LYS A 552 -18.77 -42.81 2.13
CA LYS A 552 -17.69 -43.79 2.08
C LYS A 552 -18.16 -45.13 2.61
N ASP A 553 -17.65 -46.24 2.06
CA ASP A 553 -17.84 -47.57 2.62
C ASP A 553 -16.90 -47.82 3.83
N GLY A 554 -16.98 -49.01 4.43
CA GLY A 554 -16.14 -49.41 5.56
C GLY A 554 -14.65 -49.54 5.23
N ASP A 555 -14.29 -49.58 3.94
CA ASP A 555 -12.91 -49.57 3.45
C ASP A 555 -12.43 -48.15 3.09
N GLY A 556 -13.26 -47.13 3.32
CA GLY A 556 -12.97 -45.72 3.03
C GLY A 556 -13.09 -45.32 1.55
N LYS A 557 -13.64 -46.17 0.69
CA LYS A 557 -13.88 -45.90 -0.73
C LYS A 557 -15.20 -45.17 -0.93
N ILE A 558 -15.30 -44.37 -1.99
CA ILE A 558 -16.52 -43.63 -2.33
C ILE A 558 -17.63 -44.61 -2.71
N ASP A 559 -18.70 -44.61 -1.92
CA ASP A 559 -19.94 -45.33 -2.14
C ASP A 559 -21.15 -44.56 -1.57
N TRP A 560 -22.01 -44.07 -2.47
CA TRP A 560 -23.23 -43.36 -2.12
C TRP A 560 -24.42 -44.29 -1.81
N SER A 561 -24.29 -45.61 -1.99
CA SER A 561 -25.39 -46.57 -1.83
C SER A 561 -25.99 -46.56 -0.42
N ASN A 562 -25.17 -46.30 0.59
CA ASN A 562 -25.56 -46.26 1.99
C ASN A 562 -25.90 -44.85 2.50
N PHE A 563 -25.98 -43.84 1.63
CA PHE A 563 -26.22 -42.45 2.04
C PHE A 563 -27.51 -42.32 2.87
N ASP A 564 -28.62 -42.93 2.43
CA ASP A 564 -29.91 -42.82 3.11
C ASP A 564 -29.88 -43.39 4.53
N ILE A 565 -29.21 -44.53 4.71
CA ILE A 565 -29.03 -45.20 6.00
C ILE A 565 -28.20 -44.30 6.92
N LYS A 566 -27.04 -43.86 6.44
CA LYS A 566 -26.11 -43.01 7.21
C LYS A 566 -26.72 -41.66 7.57
N TYR A 567 -27.48 -41.05 6.65
CA TYR A 567 -28.22 -39.82 6.90
C TYR A 567 -29.31 -40.03 7.96
N SER A 568 -30.06 -41.14 7.90
CA SER A 568 -31.08 -41.44 8.91
C SER A 568 -30.49 -41.55 10.32
N HIS A 569 -29.33 -42.21 10.44
CA HIS A 569 -28.63 -42.32 11.72
C HIS A 569 -28.13 -40.97 12.23
N LEU A 570 -27.56 -40.15 11.34
CA LEU A 570 -27.18 -38.79 11.66
C LEU A 570 -28.39 -37.97 12.14
N TYR A 571 -29.50 -38.02 11.40
CA TYR A 571 -30.71 -37.27 11.70
C TYR A 571 -31.33 -37.71 13.02
N TRP A 572 -31.42 -39.03 13.27
CA TRP A 572 -31.86 -39.58 14.55
C TRP A 572 -31.00 -39.08 15.71
N TYR A 573 -29.67 -39.05 15.53
CA TYR A 573 -28.76 -38.64 16.59
C TYR A 573 -28.92 -37.17 16.97
N LEU A 574 -28.99 -36.28 15.96
CA LEU A 574 -29.15 -34.85 16.17
C LEU A 574 -30.44 -34.52 16.92
N ASN A 575 -31.52 -35.27 16.65
CA ASN A 575 -32.83 -35.03 17.26
C ASN A 575 -32.99 -35.67 18.65
N ASN A 576 -32.23 -36.71 18.99
CA ASN A 576 -32.36 -37.40 20.29
C ASN A 576 -31.37 -36.93 21.36
N TYR A 577 -30.30 -36.22 21.01
CA TYR A 577 -29.25 -35.77 21.95
C TYR A 577 -29.13 -34.25 22.08
N ASN A 578 -30.21 -33.47 21.90
CA ASN A 578 -30.19 -31.99 21.95
C ASN A 578 -29.10 -31.35 21.06
N GLY A 579 -28.68 -32.04 19.99
CA GLY A 579 -27.61 -31.58 19.10
C GLY A 579 -26.19 -31.65 19.66
N GLU A 580 -25.97 -32.16 20.88
CA GLU A 580 -24.61 -32.37 21.41
C GLU A 580 -24.07 -33.74 20.97
N LEU A 581 -23.20 -33.72 19.96
CA LEU A 581 -22.31 -34.85 19.71
C LEU A 581 -21.42 -35.07 20.93
N ASN A 582 -21.43 -36.30 21.46
CA ASN A 582 -20.46 -36.66 22.49
C ASN A 582 -19.03 -36.50 21.94
N SER A 583 -18.07 -36.26 22.83
CA SER A 583 -16.69 -35.95 22.45
C SER A 583 -16.04 -37.03 21.58
N ILE A 584 -16.50 -38.29 21.67
CA ILE A 584 -16.03 -39.42 20.87
C ILE A 584 -16.58 -39.38 19.44
N ALA A 585 -17.87 -39.08 19.26
CA ALA A 585 -18.48 -38.93 17.93
C ALA A 585 -17.94 -37.69 17.20
N GLN A 586 -17.82 -36.56 17.90
CA GLN A 586 -17.09 -35.38 17.38
C GLN A 586 -15.65 -35.72 17.00
N ARG A 587 -14.92 -36.41 17.89
CA ARG A 587 -13.55 -36.85 17.64
C ARG A 587 -13.42 -37.76 16.44
N ASN A 588 -14.29 -38.75 16.29
CA ASN A 588 -14.20 -39.70 15.19
C ASN A 588 -14.66 -39.09 13.85
N LEU A 589 -15.61 -38.14 13.87
CA LEU A 589 -15.97 -37.36 12.69
C LEU A 589 -14.81 -36.47 12.21
N LEU A 590 -14.11 -35.83 13.15
CA LEU A 590 -12.89 -35.05 12.91
C LEU A 590 -11.65 -35.91 12.57
N LEU A 591 -11.72 -37.22 12.78
CA LEU A 591 -10.72 -38.19 12.34
C LEU A 591 -11.12 -38.87 11.02
N HIS A 592 -12.32 -38.59 10.50
CA HIS A 592 -12.88 -39.18 9.28
C HIS A 592 -13.05 -40.70 9.30
N ASP A 593 -12.97 -41.29 10.49
CA ASP A 593 -13.09 -42.73 10.76
C ASP A 593 -14.51 -43.10 11.24
N TYR A 594 -15.44 -42.15 11.25
CA TYR A 594 -16.79 -42.38 11.76
C TYR A 594 -17.68 -43.06 10.71
N ASP A 595 -17.91 -44.36 10.90
CA ASP A 595 -18.89 -45.07 10.09
C ASP A 595 -20.29 -45.02 10.73
N PHE A 596 -21.14 -44.13 10.21
CA PHE A 596 -22.55 -44.07 10.60
C PHE A 596 -23.30 -45.38 10.33
N ALA A 597 -22.85 -46.25 9.43
CA ALA A 597 -23.52 -47.54 9.16
C ALA A 597 -23.28 -48.58 10.28
N SER A 598 -22.23 -48.42 11.08
CA SER A 598 -21.88 -49.34 12.17
C SER A 598 -22.78 -49.24 13.41
N TRP A 599 -23.70 -48.28 13.44
CA TRP A 599 -24.72 -48.17 14.48
C TRP A 599 -25.80 -49.23 14.32
N TYR A 600 -25.47 -50.44 14.76
CA TYR A 600 -26.45 -51.40 15.25
C TYR A 600 -26.59 -51.20 16.76
N TRP A 601 -27.76 -50.74 17.18
CA TRP A 601 -28.34 -51.04 18.50
C TRP A 601 -29.73 -51.58 18.29
#